data_AF-A0AA46QHK6-F1
#
_entry.id   AF-A0AA46QHK6-F1
#
_cell.length_a   1.000
_cell.length_b   1.000
_cell.length_c   1.000
_cell.angle_alpha   90.00
_cell.angle_beta   90.00
_cell.angle_gamma   90.00
#
_symmetry.space_group_name_H-M   'P 1'
#
loop_
_entity.id
_entity.type
_entity.pdbx_description
1 polymer ?
#
loop_
_entity_poly.entity_id
_entity_poly.type
_entity_poly.pdbx_seq_one_letter_code
_entity_poly.pdbx_strand_id
1 'polypeptide(L)'
;MEYNHIPRELLGFFPTPLVELKRLSAALGGPKIYMKRDDNTGLALGGNKTRKLEFILGDALAKGADTIITAGAIQSNHCRQTAAAAASLGLECHLVLGGEEPAQANGNLLLDKLFGCHIHWAGNHRKGEDIPSIVEQLTYQGKNVYVVPYGGSSELGALAFVEAFKELESQRQSMGFSLTHIVFASSSGGTQAGLMLGNKIFNSPYQIVGINIDKGETDKVAFDQYTLALANNTAKLIKTDYEFTESDLILNSDYVGAGYGVVGALENEAIALTAQTEGILVDPVYTGRAMGGLIDMIRTGKIKETDSVLFWHTGGAPALFAYANDLDLAKKSRKPEV
;
A
#
# COMPACT_ATOMS: atom_id res chain seq x y z
N MET A 1 -5.02 -23.74 4.26
CA MET A 1 -5.00 -23.11 2.94
C MET A 1 -3.79 -23.66 2.18
N GLU A 2 -3.95 -23.98 0.91
CA GLU A 2 -2.97 -24.75 0.14
C GLU A 2 -2.10 -23.84 -0.75
N TYR A 3 -1.26 -23.00 -0.15
CA TYR A 3 -0.31 -22.14 -0.89
C TYR A 3 1.13 -22.21 -0.38
N ASN A 4 1.44 -23.14 0.53
CA ASN A 4 2.81 -23.33 1.03
C ASN A 4 3.82 -23.73 -0.07
N HIS A 5 3.33 -24.16 -1.24
CA HIS A 5 4.14 -24.51 -2.40
C HIS A 5 4.45 -23.31 -3.31
N ILE A 6 3.78 -22.15 -3.10
CA ILE A 6 4.02 -20.95 -3.90
C ILE A 6 5.37 -20.36 -3.48
N PRO A 7 6.31 -20.13 -4.41
CA PRO A 7 7.62 -19.57 -4.11
C PRO A 7 7.53 -18.23 -3.35
N ARG A 8 8.42 -18.04 -2.39
CA ARG A 8 8.47 -16.85 -1.55
C ARG A 8 9.91 -16.54 -1.14
N GLU A 9 10.31 -15.28 -1.30
CA GLU A 9 11.56 -14.75 -0.76
C GLU A 9 11.32 -13.95 0.52
N LEU A 10 12.23 -14.05 1.49
CA LEU A 10 12.14 -13.28 2.73
C LEU A 10 12.79 -11.91 2.55
N LEU A 11 11.97 -10.89 2.34
CA LEU A 11 12.41 -9.52 2.07
C LEU A 11 12.17 -8.56 3.23
N GLY A 12 11.23 -8.91 4.13
CA GLY A 12 10.81 -8.01 5.21
C GLY A 12 10.94 -8.58 6.62
N PHE A 13 10.76 -7.71 7.60
CA PHE A 13 10.69 -8.07 9.01
C PHE A 13 9.22 -8.31 9.41
N PHE A 14 8.89 -9.55 9.74
CA PHE A 14 7.56 -9.99 10.16
C PHE A 14 7.63 -10.79 11.47
N PRO A 15 6.60 -10.73 12.34
CA PRO A 15 5.38 -9.93 12.18
C PRO A 15 5.64 -8.43 12.37
N THR A 16 4.95 -7.57 11.61
CA THR A 16 5.08 -6.12 11.82
C THR A 16 4.40 -5.69 13.12
N PRO A 17 4.85 -4.61 13.78
CA PRO A 17 4.24 -4.17 15.03
C PRO A 17 2.75 -3.85 14.90
N LEU A 18 2.01 -4.12 15.98
CA LEU A 18 0.60 -3.76 16.17
C LEU A 18 0.51 -2.92 17.43
N VAL A 19 0.12 -1.65 17.31
CA VAL A 19 0.18 -0.66 18.39
C VAL A 19 -1.15 0.03 18.60
N GLU A 20 -1.45 0.45 19.82
CA GLU A 20 -2.61 1.29 20.14
C GLU A 20 -2.22 2.77 20.05
N LEU A 21 -3.02 3.58 19.36
CA LEU A 21 -2.84 5.03 19.17
C LEU A 21 -3.63 5.79 20.24
N LYS A 22 -3.19 5.65 21.49
CA LYS A 22 -3.94 6.15 22.66
C LYS A 22 -4.18 7.65 22.63
N ARG A 23 -3.20 8.44 22.18
CA ARG A 23 -3.29 9.91 22.17
C ARG A 23 -4.13 10.41 21.02
N LEU A 24 -4.09 9.76 19.86
CA LEU A 24 -4.96 10.05 18.73
C LEU A 24 -6.42 9.73 19.08
N SER A 25 -6.68 8.56 19.66
CA SER A 25 -8.00 8.20 20.18
C SER A 25 -8.52 9.25 21.16
N ALA A 26 -7.72 9.64 22.15
CA ALA A 26 -8.11 10.66 23.13
C ALA A 26 -8.37 12.02 22.47
N ALA A 27 -7.53 12.44 21.51
CA ALA A 27 -7.69 13.70 20.79
C ALA A 27 -8.97 13.77 19.93
N LEU A 28 -9.51 12.62 19.53
CA LEU A 28 -10.73 12.52 18.73
C LEU A 28 -11.99 12.23 19.56
N GLY A 29 -11.86 12.00 20.88
CA GLY A 29 -12.98 11.59 21.73
C GLY A 29 -13.43 10.15 21.48
N GLY A 30 -12.50 9.26 21.14
CA GLY A 30 -12.77 7.92 20.64
C GLY A 30 -12.83 7.85 19.11
N PRO A 31 -12.97 6.65 18.49
CA PRO A 31 -12.93 5.29 19.06
C PRO A 31 -11.56 4.88 19.61
N LYS A 32 -11.44 3.63 20.08
CA LYS A 32 -10.13 2.98 20.22
C LYS A 32 -9.52 2.79 18.84
N ILE A 33 -8.29 3.29 18.65
CA ILE A 33 -7.58 3.20 17.37
C ILE A 33 -6.32 2.38 17.58
N TYR A 34 -6.16 1.35 16.78
CA TYR A 34 -4.95 0.55 16.65
C TYR A 34 -4.30 0.83 15.30
N MET A 35 -3.01 0.53 15.16
CA MET A 35 -2.30 0.65 13.91
C MET A 35 -1.45 -0.59 13.64
N LYS A 36 -1.64 -1.18 12.46
CA LYS A 36 -0.77 -2.22 11.91
C LYS A 36 0.37 -1.56 11.13
N ARG A 37 1.61 -1.76 11.58
CA ARG A 37 2.80 -0.99 11.17
C ARG A 37 3.53 -1.60 9.98
N ASP A 38 2.85 -1.71 8.84
CA ASP A 38 3.49 -2.17 7.59
C ASP A 38 4.46 -1.13 6.99
N ASP A 39 4.50 0.08 7.52
CA ASP A 39 5.61 1.02 7.32
C ASP A 39 6.95 0.48 7.87
N ASN A 40 6.91 -0.46 8.81
CA ASN A 40 8.09 -1.06 9.45
C ASN A 40 8.46 -2.44 8.88
N THR A 41 8.11 -2.75 7.63
CA THR A 41 8.52 -4.00 6.96
C THR A 41 10.02 -4.08 6.65
N GLY A 42 10.78 -2.98 6.82
CA GLY A 42 12.25 -2.98 6.78
C GLY A 42 12.86 -2.69 5.41
N LEU A 43 12.35 -3.30 4.33
CA LEU A 43 12.95 -3.15 2.99
C LEU A 43 12.84 -1.71 2.49
N ALA A 44 13.99 -1.05 2.35
CA ALA A 44 14.12 0.31 1.83
C ALA A 44 13.24 1.36 2.52
N LEU A 45 13.16 1.35 3.86
CA LEU A 45 12.24 2.19 4.66
C LEU A 45 10.77 1.73 4.62
N GLY A 46 10.55 0.46 4.24
CA GLY A 46 9.33 -0.30 4.45
C GLY A 46 8.11 0.12 3.64
N GLY A 47 6.96 -0.46 3.99
CA GLY A 47 5.68 -0.34 3.32
C GLY A 47 5.07 -1.69 2.92
N ASN A 48 3.83 -1.63 2.45
CA ASN A 48 3.05 -2.82 2.10
C ASN A 48 3.61 -3.61 0.91
N LYS A 49 4.39 -2.98 0.02
CA LYS A 49 4.84 -3.64 -1.22
C LYS A 49 5.86 -4.72 -0.93
N THR A 50 6.64 -4.57 0.14
CA THR A 50 7.54 -5.60 0.65
C THR A 50 6.84 -6.94 0.80
N ARG A 51 5.65 -6.99 1.43
CA ARG A 51 4.85 -8.23 1.56
C ARG A 51 4.53 -8.86 0.21
N LYS A 52 4.08 -8.04 -0.74
CA LYS A 52 3.69 -8.49 -2.08
C LYS A 52 4.89 -9.04 -2.85
N LEU A 53 6.01 -8.33 -2.77
CA LEU A 53 7.25 -8.65 -3.48
C LEU A 53 7.85 -9.98 -3.01
N GLU A 54 7.62 -10.41 -1.77
CA GLU A 54 8.08 -11.73 -1.31
C GLU A 54 7.58 -12.87 -2.21
N PHE A 55 6.29 -12.86 -2.56
CA PHE A 55 5.70 -13.86 -3.45
C PHE A 55 5.98 -13.58 -4.92
N ILE A 56 5.91 -12.32 -5.35
CA ILE A 56 6.10 -11.95 -6.76
C ILE A 56 7.53 -12.23 -7.21
N LEU A 57 8.54 -11.87 -6.41
CA LEU A 57 9.94 -12.11 -6.76
C LEU A 57 10.35 -13.55 -6.49
N GLY A 58 9.71 -14.25 -5.55
CA GLY A 58 9.81 -15.71 -5.45
C GLY A 58 9.39 -16.39 -6.76
N ASP A 59 8.26 -16.01 -7.34
CA ASP A 59 7.81 -16.51 -8.64
C ASP A 59 8.76 -16.10 -9.79
N ALA A 60 9.29 -14.88 -9.76
CA ALA A 60 10.27 -14.42 -10.75
C ALA A 60 11.55 -15.27 -10.75
N LEU A 61 12.12 -15.53 -9.57
CA LEU A 61 13.30 -16.39 -9.41
C LEU A 61 13.02 -17.83 -9.81
N ALA A 62 11.85 -18.38 -9.44
CA ALA A 62 11.44 -19.72 -9.85
C ALA A 62 11.33 -19.87 -11.38
N LYS A 63 11.03 -18.78 -12.09
CA LYS A 63 11.01 -18.71 -13.57
C LYS A 63 12.37 -18.35 -14.19
N GLY A 64 13.41 -18.23 -13.37
CA GLY A 64 14.78 -17.94 -13.80
C GLY A 64 14.98 -16.51 -14.29
N ALA A 65 14.14 -15.55 -13.86
CA ALA A 65 14.30 -14.16 -14.24
C ALA A 65 15.62 -13.59 -13.73
N ASP A 66 16.30 -12.81 -14.56
CA ASP A 66 17.50 -12.05 -14.20
C ASP A 66 17.25 -10.53 -14.13
N THR A 67 16.11 -10.09 -14.68
CA THR A 67 15.76 -8.68 -14.85
C THR A 67 14.32 -8.47 -14.45
N ILE A 68 14.08 -7.46 -13.61
CA ILE A 68 12.75 -7.03 -13.16
C ILE A 68 12.41 -5.70 -13.79
N ILE A 69 11.19 -5.55 -14.30
CA ILE A 69 10.66 -4.28 -14.77
C ILE A 69 9.31 -3.96 -14.13
N THR A 70 9.10 -2.69 -13.75
CA THR A 70 7.80 -2.20 -13.27
C THR A 70 7.62 -0.71 -13.57
N ALA A 71 6.44 -0.17 -13.26
CA ALA A 71 6.12 1.23 -13.50
C ALA A 71 5.52 1.94 -12.27
N GLY A 72 5.61 3.27 -12.29
CA GLY A 72 5.00 4.13 -11.28
C GLY A 72 5.19 5.62 -11.56
N ALA A 73 4.66 6.46 -10.68
CA ALA A 73 5.03 7.87 -10.63
C ALA A 73 6.47 8.05 -10.11
N ILE A 74 7.06 9.24 -10.29
CA ILE A 74 8.41 9.58 -9.79
C ILE A 74 8.60 9.24 -8.30
N GLN A 75 7.58 9.48 -7.47
CA GLN A 75 7.63 9.20 -6.03
C GLN A 75 6.97 7.85 -5.66
N SER A 76 6.97 6.88 -6.57
CA SER A 76 6.33 5.58 -6.36
C SER A 76 7.01 4.76 -5.27
N ASN A 77 6.28 4.54 -4.17
CA ASN A 77 6.68 3.60 -3.12
C ASN A 77 6.84 2.15 -3.62
N HIS A 78 6.13 1.80 -4.69
CA HIS A 78 6.21 0.49 -5.34
C HIS A 78 7.52 0.32 -6.09
N CYS A 79 7.90 1.31 -6.89
CA CYS A 79 9.16 1.31 -7.62
C CYS A 79 10.35 1.22 -6.65
N ARG A 80 10.34 2.05 -5.60
CA ARG A 80 11.38 2.05 -4.55
C ARG A 80 11.56 0.71 -3.85
N GLN A 81 10.47 0.06 -3.47
CA GLN A 81 10.56 -1.27 -2.84
C GLN A 81 10.95 -2.35 -3.86
N THR A 82 10.56 -2.23 -5.12
CA THR A 82 10.92 -3.18 -6.18
C THR A 82 12.41 -3.08 -6.52
N ALA A 83 12.95 -1.86 -6.67
CA ALA A 83 14.37 -1.61 -6.90
C ALA A 83 15.23 -2.14 -5.76
N ALA A 84 14.83 -1.89 -4.51
CA ALA A 84 15.52 -2.43 -3.34
C ALA A 84 15.50 -3.96 -3.27
N ALA A 85 14.35 -4.57 -3.54
CA ALA A 85 14.21 -6.01 -3.55
C ALA A 85 15.08 -6.65 -4.65
N ALA A 86 15.03 -6.10 -5.86
CA ALA A 86 15.87 -6.53 -6.98
C ALA A 86 17.36 -6.42 -6.62
N ALA A 87 17.80 -5.29 -6.07
CA ALA A 87 19.18 -5.11 -5.61
C ALA A 87 19.58 -6.16 -4.56
N SER A 88 18.70 -6.46 -3.59
CA SER A 88 18.98 -7.47 -2.55
C SER A 88 19.07 -8.90 -3.07
N LEU A 89 18.39 -9.19 -4.19
CA LEU A 89 18.36 -10.50 -4.84
C LEU A 89 19.36 -10.62 -5.99
N GLY A 90 20.12 -9.56 -6.29
CA GLY A 90 21.07 -9.55 -7.41
C GLY A 90 20.41 -9.52 -8.79
N LEU A 91 19.17 -9.02 -8.89
CA LEU A 91 18.43 -8.86 -10.14
C LEU A 91 18.65 -7.46 -10.72
N GLU A 92 18.78 -7.38 -12.05
CA GLU A 92 18.75 -6.09 -12.75
C GLU A 92 17.36 -5.48 -12.62
N CYS A 93 17.25 -4.16 -12.44
CA CYS A 93 15.97 -3.49 -12.21
C CYS A 93 15.75 -2.33 -13.16
N HIS A 94 14.60 -2.34 -13.83
CA HIS A 94 14.12 -1.28 -14.72
C HIS A 94 12.85 -0.66 -14.14
N LEU A 95 12.86 0.66 -13.96
CA LEU A 95 11.71 1.44 -13.52
C LEU A 95 11.24 2.35 -14.65
N VAL A 96 10.00 2.17 -15.06
CA VAL A 96 9.32 3.07 -16.01
C VAL A 96 8.57 4.13 -15.20
N LEU A 97 9.16 5.33 -15.09
CA LEU A 97 8.65 6.41 -14.26
C LEU A 97 7.91 7.44 -15.11
N GLY A 98 6.64 7.67 -14.80
CA GLY A 98 5.88 8.77 -15.38
C GLY A 98 6.46 10.12 -14.95
N GLY A 99 6.59 11.03 -15.90
CA GLY A 99 7.18 12.35 -15.78
C GLY A 99 8.48 12.47 -16.58
N GLU A 100 9.19 13.56 -16.33
CA GLU A 100 10.52 13.84 -16.86
C GLU A 100 11.54 13.80 -15.71
N GLU A 101 12.82 13.65 -16.05
CA GLU A 101 13.88 13.66 -15.04
C GLU A 101 13.93 15.00 -14.29
N PRO A 102 13.75 15.00 -12.94
CA PRO A 102 13.89 16.22 -12.18
C PRO A 102 15.38 16.60 -12.03
N ALA A 103 15.65 17.90 -11.94
CA ALA A 103 17.01 18.42 -11.72
C ALA A 103 17.66 17.91 -10.42
N GLN A 104 16.86 17.61 -9.41
CA GLN A 104 17.31 17.04 -8.15
C GLN A 104 16.50 15.80 -7.79
N ALA A 105 17.19 14.72 -7.45
CA ALA A 105 16.55 13.53 -6.88
C ALA A 105 16.30 13.71 -5.38
N ASN A 106 15.08 13.39 -4.93
CA ASN A 106 14.67 13.38 -3.53
C ASN A 106 13.67 12.24 -3.27
N GLY A 107 13.36 11.99 -2.00
CA GLY A 107 12.36 10.99 -1.60
C GLY A 107 12.63 9.60 -2.20
N ASN A 108 11.61 8.99 -2.79
CA ASN A 108 11.72 7.67 -3.40
C ASN A 108 12.70 7.64 -4.60
N LEU A 109 12.70 8.67 -5.46
CA LEU A 109 13.60 8.72 -6.63
C LEU A 109 15.08 8.71 -6.23
N LEU A 110 15.44 9.39 -5.14
CA LEU A 110 16.80 9.33 -4.61
C LEU A 110 17.18 7.90 -4.23
N LEU A 111 16.27 7.18 -3.57
CA LEU A 111 16.48 5.80 -3.16
C LEU A 111 16.55 4.87 -4.37
N ASP A 112 15.68 5.05 -5.37
CA ASP A 112 15.72 4.30 -6.64
C ASP A 112 17.12 4.36 -7.27
N LYS A 113 17.69 5.57 -7.39
CA LYS A 113 19.05 5.76 -7.92
C LYS A 113 20.13 5.12 -7.04
N LEU A 114 19.99 5.14 -5.71
CA LEU A 114 20.94 4.49 -4.79
C LEU A 114 20.89 2.96 -4.88
N PHE A 115 19.73 2.38 -5.21
CA PHE A 115 19.62 0.94 -5.46
C PHE A 115 20.12 0.52 -6.85
N GLY A 116 20.58 1.47 -7.67
CA GLY A 116 21.25 1.19 -8.94
C GLY A 116 20.31 0.71 -10.05
N CYS A 117 19.03 1.06 -10.00
CA CYS A 117 18.09 0.71 -11.07
C CYS A 117 18.29 1.57 -12.34
N HIS A 118 17.84 1.04 -13.48
CA HIS A 118 17.70 1.76 -14.73
C HIS A 118 16.35 2.48 -14.78
N ILE A 119 16.35 3.79 -14.99
CA ILE A 119 15.13 4.60 -15.03
C ILE A 119 14.81 4.97 -16.48
N HIS A 120 13.57 4.72 -16.87
CA HIS A 120 12.97 5.09 -18.16
C HIS A 120 11.91 6.16 -17.90
N TRP A 121 12.11 7.37 -18.42
CA TRP A 121 11.17 8.47 -18.27
C TRP A 121 10.07 8.37 -19.33
N ALA A 122 8.82 8.37 -18.89
CA ALA A 122 7.67 7.99 -19.70
C ALA A 122 6.63 9.11 -19.85
N GLY A 123 6.97 10.35 -19.50
CA GLY A 123 6.07 11.50 -19.66
C GLY A 123 4.72 11.27 -18.95
N ASN A 124 3.61 11.26 -19.68
CA ASN A 124 2.29 11.05 -19.08
C ASN A 124 1.96 9.57 -18.77
N HIS A 125 2.79 8.62 -19.23
CA HIS A 125 2.59 7.18 -19.03
C HIS A 125 3.19 6.75 -17.69
N ARG A 126 2.36 6.56 -16.67
CA ARG A 126 2.82 6.22 -15.30
C ARG A 126 2.37 4.84 -14.82
N LYS A 127 1.54 4.15 -15.60
CA LYS A 127 0.93 2.85 -15.22
C LYS A 127 1.58 1.67 -15.94
N GLY A 128 2.57 1.91 -16.80
CA GLY A 128 3.37 0.89 -17.47
C GLY A 128 3.03 0.73 -18.94
N GLU A 129 2.44 1.75 -19.56
CA GLU A 129 2.06 1.78 -20.97
C GLU A 129 3.26 1.50 -21.89
N ASP A 130 4.46 1.91 -21.50
CA ASP A 130 5.69 1.74 -22.29
C ASP A 130 6.46 0.44 -21.97
N ILE A 131 6.08 -0.30 -20.91
CA ILE A 131 6.73 -1.56 -20.51
C ILE A 131 6.85 -2.56 -21.67
N PRO A 132 5.83 -2.83 -22.50
CA PRO A 132 5.93 -3.82 -23.57
C PRO A 132 7.10 -3.56 -24.53
N SER A 133 7.34 -2.29 -24.89
CA SER A 133 8.42 -1.92 -25.79
C SER A 133 9.81 -2.12 -25.17
N ILE A 134 9.95 -1.83 -23.86
CA ILE A 134 11.21 -2.00 -23.13
C ILE A 134 11.49 -3.48 -22.88
N VAL A 135 10.46 -4.28 -22.59
CA VAL A 135 10.57 -5.74 -22.46
C VAL A 135 11.08 -6.36 -23.76
N GLU A 136 10.57 -5.93 -24.92
CA GLU A 136 11.03 -6.40 -26.22
C GLU A 136 12.53 -6.09 -26.42
N GLN A 137 12.95 -4.87 -26.09
CA GLN A 137 14.36 -4.45 -26.19
C GLN A 137 15.28 -5.27 -25.27
N LEU A 138 14.90 -5.47 -24.01
CA LEU A 138 15.69 -6.24 -23.05
C LEU A 138 15.75 -7.73 -23.42
N THR A 139 14.64 -8.28 -23.91
CA THR A 139 14.60 -9.67 -24.41
C THR A 139 15.53 -9.83 -25.62
N TYR A 140 15.57 -8.85 -26.54
CA TYR A 140 16.51 -8.86 -27.66
C TYR A 140 17.98 -8.81 -27.20
N GLN A 141 18.25 -8.20 -26.04
CA GLN A 141 19.58 -8.18 -25.40
C GLN A 141 19.88 -9.48 -24.62
N GLY A 142 18.99 -10.48 -24.67
CA GLY A 142 19.18 -11.78 -24.02
C GLY A 142 18.79 -11.83 -22.54
N LYS A 143 18.07 -10.82 -22.04
CA LYS A 143 17.58 -10.79 -20.65
C LYS A 143 16.36 -11.68 -20.48
N ASN A 144 16.23 -12.31 -19.31
CA ASN A 144 15.00 -12.98 -18.89
C ASN A 144 14.18 -12.03 -18.01
N VAL A 145 13.26 -11.30 -18.64
CA VAL A 145 12.53 -10.20 -18.02
C VAL A 145 11.26 -10.68 -17.32
N TYR A 146 11.09 -10.28 -16.07
CA TYR A 146 9.85 -10.43 -15.32
C TYR A 146 9.17 -9.07 -15.11
N VAL A 147 7.94 -8.94 -15.58
CA VAL A 147 7.12 -7.74 -15.38
C VAL A 147 6.40 -7.83 -14.04
N VAL A 148 6.78 -6.97 -13.09
CA VAL A 148 6.04 -6.82 -11.83
C VAL A 148 4.85 -5.89 -12.09
N PRO A 149 3.59 -6.35 -11.88
CA PRO A 149 2.41 -5.53 -12.14
C PRO A 149 2.39 -4.24 -11.33
N TYR A 150 1.71 -3.21 -11.85
CA TYR A 150 1.60 -1.90 -11.20
C TYR A 150 1.14 -2.03 -9.74
N GLY A 151 1.93 -1.47 -8.80
CA GLY A 151 1.65 -1.54 -7.37
C GLY A 151 1.76 -2.95 -6.75
N GLY A 152 2.33 -3.91 -7.48
CA GLY A 152 2.39 -5.33 -7.13
C GLY A 152 1.01 -5.96 -7.07
N SER A 153 0.02 -5.42 -7.79
CA SER A 153 -1.33 -5.96 -7.78
C SER A 153 -1.44 -7.14 -8.73
N SER A 154 -1.38 -8.33 -8.13
CA SER A 154 -1.58 -9.62 -8.75
C SER A 154 -2.16 -10.56 -7.70
N GLU A 155 -2.56 -11.76 -8.11
CA GLU A 155 -3.04 -12.79 -7.20
C GLU A 155 -1.97 -13.13 -6.14
N LEU A 156 -0.69 -13.16 -6.52
CA LEU A 156 0.44 -13.30 -5.59
C LEU A 156 0.55 -12.12 -4.61
N GLY A 157 0.37 -10.90 -5.11
CA GLY A 157 0.38 -9.71 -4.26
C GLY A 157 -0.80 -9.63 -3.30
N ALA A 158 -1.97 -10.14 -3.68
CA ALA A 158 -3.14 -10.24 -2.83
C ALA A 158 -3.01 -11.39 -1.81
N LEU A 159 -2.46 -12.53 -2.21
CA LEU A 159 -2.11 -13.64 -1.31
C LEU A 159 -1.21 -13.16 -0.16
N ALA A 160 -0.24 -12.30 -0.43
CA ALA A 160 0.61 -11.72 0.60
C ALA A 160 -0.19 -11.00 1.71
N PHE A 161 -1.35 -10.43 1.36
CA PHE A 161 -2.25 -9.77 2.29
C PHE A 161 -3.23 -10.71 2.99
N VAL A 162 -3.49 -11.90 2.43
CA VAL A 162 -4.14 -13.01 3.17
C VAL A 162 -3.22 -13.49 4.30
N GLU A 163 -1.92 -13.67 4.02
CA GLU A 163 -0.91 -13.98 5.04
C GLU A 163 -0.75 -12.86 6.08
N ALA A 164 -0.78 -11.60 5.64
CA ALA A 164 -0.76 -10.47 6.55
C ALA A 164 -2.01 -10.41 7.46
N PHE A 165 -3.18 -10.83 6.95
CA PHE A 165 -4.40 -10.90 7.75
C PHE A 165 -4.31 -12.01 8.81
N LYS A 166 -3.74 -13.17 8.45
CA LYS A 166 -3.44 -14.24 9.41
C LYS A 166 -2.50 -13.78 10.53
N GLU A 167 -1.49 -13.01 10.16
CA GLU A 167 -0.56 -12.37 11.10
C GLU A 167 -1.31 -11.42 12.05
N LEU A 168 -2.16 -10.54 11.51
CA LEU A 168 -3.02 -9.64 12.30
C LEU A 168 -3.89 -10.43 13.29
N GLU A 169 -4.60 -11.46 12.84
CA GLU A 169 -5.50 -12.23 13.70
C GLU A 169 -4.75 -12.89 14.86
N SER A 170 -3.57 -13.44 14.59
CA SER A 170 -2.71 -14.01 15.63
C SER A 170 -2.30 -12.97 16.68
N GLN A 171 -1.88 -11.78 16.24
CA GLN A 171 -1.49 -10.68 17.14
C GLN A 171 -2.69 -10.14 17.93
N ARG A 172 -3.83 -9.92 17.27
CA ARG A 172 -5.06 -9.41 17.88
C ARG A 172 -5.58 -10.36 18.97
N GLN A 173 -5.59 -11.66 18.70
CA GLN A 173 -5.98 -12.68 19.68
C GLN A 173 -5.04 -12.67 20.88
N SER A 174 -3.72 -12.59 20.65
CA SER A 174 -2.73 -12.50 21.73
C SER A 174 -2.86 -11.23 22.57
N MET A 175 -3.25 -10.11 21.97
CA MET A 175 -3.42 -8.82 22.67
C MET A 175 -4.81 -8.67 23.32
N GLY A 176 -5.77 -9.53 23.00
CA GLY A 176 -7.07 -9.58 23.67
C GLY A 176 -8.01 -8.41 23.35
N PHE A 177 -7.99 -7.90 22.11
CA PHE A 177 -8.91 -6.82 21.69
C PHE A 177 -9.83 -7.23 20.52
N SER A 178 -10.97 -6.55 20.41
CA SER A 178 -11.91 -6.68 19.29
C SER A 178 -11.75 -5.55 18.29
N LEU A 179 -12.16 -5.78 17.05
CA LEU A 179 -12.23 -4.77 16.01
C LEU A 179 -13.66 -4.67 15.47
N THR A 180 -13.99 -3.52 14.92
CA THR A 180 -15.20 -3.29 14.12
C THR A 180 -14.83 -2.89 12.69
N HIS A 181 -13.70 -2.20 12.50
CA HIS A 181 -13.24 -1.74 11.19
C HIS A 181 -11.73 -1.94 10.99
N ILE A 182 -11.33 -2.19 9.74
CA ILE A 182 -9.97 -2.04 9.25
C ILE A 182 -9.98 -0.96 8.15
N VAL A 183 -9.27 0.14 8.36
CA VAL A 183 -9.21 1.28 7.45
C VAL A 183 -7.82 1.43 6.86
N PHE A 184 -7.72 1.64 5.54
CA PHE A 184 -6.43 1.71 4.84
C PHE A 184 -6.55 2.43 3.49
N ALA A 185 -5.41 2.84 2.93
CA ALA A 185 -5.36 3.43 1.59
C ALA A 185 -5.49 2.34 0.49
N SER A 186 -6.40 2.54 -0.46
CA SER A 186 -6.59 1.66 -1.62
C SER A 186 -6.38 2.42 -2.94
N SER A 187 -5.55 1.86 -3.83
CA SER A 187 -5.18 2.51 -5.09
C SER A 187 -5.00 1.52 -6.25
N SER A 188 -4.12 0.52 -6.10
CA SER A 188 -3.92 -0.50 -7.13
C SER A 188 -4.69 -1.80 -6.85
N GLY A 189 -5.41 -1.91 -5.73
CA GLY A 189 -6.35 -3.01 -5.47
C GLY A 189 -5.79 -4.21 -4.69
N GLY A 190 -4.55 -4.66 -4.95
CA GLY A 190 -4.05 -5.92 -4.39
C GLY A 190 -4.03 -6.02 -2.86
N THR A 191 -3.83 -4.90 -2.16
CA THR A 191 -3.93 -4.89 -0.68
C THR A 191 -5.39 -5.08 -0.24
N GLN A 192 -6.34 -4.38 -0.85
CA GLN A 192 -7.76 -4.50 -0.52
C GLN A 192 -8.29 -5.91 -0.84
N ALA A 193 -7.99 -6.43 -2.02
CA ALA A 193 -8.37 -7.77 -2.44
C ALA A 193 -7.88 -8.84 -1.44
N GLY A 194 -6.62 -8.78 -1.04
CA GLY A 194 -6.05 -9.71 -0.06
C GLY A 194 -6.65 -9.56 1.34
N LEU A 195 -6.92 -8.33 1.80
CA LEU A 195 -7.57 -8.09 3.09
C LEU A 195 -9.03 -8.58 3.11
N MET A 196 -9.78 -8.38 2.04
CA MET A 196 -11.15 -8.89 1.89
C MET A 196 -11.17 -10.43 1.94
N LEU A 197 -10.29 -11.07 1.16
CA LEU A 197 -10.15 -12.52 1.15
C LEU A 197 -9.72 -13.07 2.52
N GLY A 198 -8.72 -12.45 3.15
CA GLY A 198 -8.30 -12.76 4.52
C GLY A 198 -9.46 -12.66 5.52
N ASN A 199 -10.20 -11.55 5.52
CA ASN A 199 -11.35 -11.35 6.40
C ASN A 199 -12.40 -12.46 6.25
N LYS A 200 -12.69 -12.88 5.00
CA LYS A 200 -13.64 -13.95 4.70
C LYS A 200 -13.15 -15.33 5.20
N ILE A 201 -11.88 -15.66 4.96
CA ILE A 201 -11.23 -16.91 5.39
C ILE A 201 -11.26 -17.05 6.91
N PHE A 202 -10.92 -15.98 7.63
CA PHE A 202 -10.91 -15.95 9.09
C PHE A 202 -12.29 -15.68 9.69
N ASN A 203 -13.34 -15.59 8.85
CA ASN A 203 -14.73 -15.33 9.23
C ASN A 203 -14.84 -14.19 10.26
N SER A 204 -14.10 -13.11 10.01
CA SER A 204 -13.97 -11.99 10.93
C SER A 204 -15.13 -10.99 10.74
N PRO A 205 -15.70 -10.45 11.82
CA PRO A 205 -16.90 -9.61 11.74
C PRO A 205 -16.58 -8.15 11.36
N TYR A 206 -15.36 -7.86 10.89
CA TYR A 206 -14.87 -6.49 10.68
C TYR A 206 -15.24 -6.00 9.29
N GLN A 207 -15.50 -4.70 9.18
CA GLN A 207 -15.61 -4.04 7.90
C GLN A 207 -14.23 -3.69 7.34
N ILE A 208 -13.97 -4.07 6.09
CA ILE A 208 -12.73 -3.77 5.36
C ILE A 208 -12.96 -2.51 4.52
N VAL A 209 -12.52 -1.36 5.04
CA VAL A 209 -12.81 -0.04 4.48
C VAL A 209 -11.58 0.50 3.75
N GLY A 210 -11.60 0.39 2.42
CA GLY A 210 -10.58 1.02 1.58
C GLY A 210 -10.92 2.50 1.33
N ILE A 211 -9.99 3.40 1.63
CA ILE A 211 -10.07 4.81 1.21
C ILE A 211 -9.44 4.92 -0.18
N ASN A 212 -10.24 5.29 -1.17
CA ASN A 212 -9.76 5.47 -2.54
C ASN A 212 -8.80 6.66 -2.64
N ILE A 213 -7.65 6.45 -3.27
CA ILE A 213 -6.59 7.45 -3.41
C ILE A 213 -6.57 8.10 -4.79
N ASP A 214 -7.03 7.42 -5.84
CA ASP A 214 -6.90 7.88 -7.23
C ASP A 214 -8.28 7.97 -7.93
N LYS A 215 -8.40 8.93 -8.85
CA LYS A 215 -9.56 9.04 -9.74
C LYS A 215 -9.25 8.22 -10.98
N GLY A 216 -9.68 6.96 -11.03
CA GLY A 216 -9.71 6.29 -12.34
C GLY A 216 -9.72 4.79 -12.35
N GLU A 217 -9.53 4.30 -13.57
CA GLU A 217 -9.49 2.91 -13.96
C GLU A 217 -8.08 2.33 -13.79
N THR A 218 -8.01 1.03 -13.51
CA THR A 218 -6.77 0.23 -13.63
C THR A 218 -6.93 -0.61 -14.88
N ASP A 219 -5.99 -0.51 -15.83
CA ASP A 219 -6.04 -1.24 -17.10
C ASP A 219 -7.35 -1.06 -17.90
N LYS A 220 -7.93 0.16 -17.88
CA LYS A 220 -9.22 0.50 -18.51
C LYS A 220 -10.45 -0.20 -17.92
N VAL A 221 -10.28 -0.81 -16.74
CA VAL A 221 -11.35 -1.40 -15.94
C VAL A 221 -11.59 -0.52 -14.73
N ALA A 222 -12.86 -0.34 -14.35
CA ALA A 222 -13.23 0.39 -13.14
C ALA A 222 -12.52 -0.22 -11.92
N PHE A 223 -12.00 0.65 -11.04
CA PHE A 223 -11.08 0.21 -9.98
C PHE A 223 -11.72 -0.78 -8.97
N ASP A 224 -13.01 -0.62 -8.71
CA ASP A 224 -13.84 -1.53 -7.95
C ASP A 224 -13.93 -2.93 -8.59
N GLN A 225 -14.26 -2.99 -9.87
CA GLN A 225 -14.35 -4.23 -10.65
C GLN A 225 -13.01 -4.95 -10.72
N TYR A 226 -11.92 -4.20 -10.93
CA TYR A 226 -10.57 -4.76 -10.90
C TYR A 226 -10.24 -5.37 -9.53
N THR A 227 -10.58 -4.68 -8.44
CA THR A 227 -10.32 -5.16 -7.07
C THR A 227 -11.12 -6.43 -6.76
N LEU A 228 -12.39 -6.48 -7.18
CA LEU A 228 -13.24 -7.67 -7.02
C LEU A 228 -12.72 -8.86 -7.83
N ALA A 229 -12.39 -8.64 -9.11
CA ALA A 229 -11.80 -9.67 -9.95
C ALA A 229 -10.51 -10.22 -9.33
N LEU A 230 -9.66 -9.35 -8.79
CA LEU A 230 -8.43 -9.74 -8.13
C LEU A 230 -8.68 -10.59 -6.87
N ALA A 231 -9.66 -10.22 -6.04
CA ALA A 231 -10.04 -11.02 -4.86
C ALA A 231 -10.52 -12.41 -5.26
N ASN A 232 -11.41 -12.49 -6.26
CA ASN A 232 -11.95 -13.76 -6.78
C ASN A 232 -10.88 -14.63 -7.45
N ASN A 233 -9.98 -14.06 -8.23
CA ASN A 233 -8.87 -14.80 -8.84
C ASN A 233 -7.89 -15.30 -7.77
N THR A 234 -7.63 -14.51 -6.74
CA THR A 234 -6.80 -14.94 -5.61
C THR A 234 -7.47 -16.08 -4.84
N ALA A 235 -8.77 -16.01 -4.61
CA ALA A 235 -9.55 -17.08 -3.98
C ALA A 235 -9.41 -18.41 -4.74
N LYS A 236 -9.48 -18.35 -6.09
CA LYS A 236 -9.23 -19.50 -6.96
C LYS A 236 -7.79 -20.00 -6.89
N LEU A 237 -6.79 -19.10 -6.91
CA LEU A 237 -5.37 -19.45 -6.80
C LEU A 237 -5.09 -20.29 -5.55
N ILE A 238 -5.70 -19.91 -4.41
CA ILE A 238 -5.53 -20.64 -3.13
C ILE A 238 -6.56 -21.77 -2.93
N LYS A 239 -7.32 -22.12 -3.98
CA LYS A 239 -8.32 -23.20 -4.02
C LYS A 239 -9.42 -23.07 -2.95
N THR A 240 -10.00 -21.88 -2.86
CA THR A 240 -11.20 -21.62 -2.03
C THR A 240 -12.39 -21.28 -2.91
N ASP A 241 -13.60 -21.58 -2.42
CA ASP A 241 -14.86 -21.30 -3.12
C ASP A 241 -15.47 -19.94 -2.74
N TYR A 242 -14.67 -19.03 -2.16
CA TYR A 242 -15.15 -17.70 -1.81
C TYR A 242 -15.33 -16.84 -3.06
N GLU A 243 -16.45 -16.14 -3.10
CA GLU A 243 -16.79 -15.16 -4.13
C GLU A 243 -17.07 -13.80 -3.49
N PHE A 244 -16.65 -12.75 -4.19
CA PHE A 244 -16.80 -11.36 -3.82
C PHE A 244 -17.57 -10.62 -4.90
N THR A 245 -18.59 -9.89 -4.48
CA THR A 245 -19.45 -9.04 -5.30
C THR A 245 -19.35 -7.59 -4.82
N GLU A 246 -20.03 -6.68 -5.50
CA GLU A 246 -20.05 -5.25 -5.15
C GLU A 246 -20.46 -5.00 -3.68
N SER A 247 -21.34 -5.83 -3.12
CA SER A 247 -21.79 -5.68 -1.72
C SER A 247 -20.70 -6.02 -0.69
N ASP A 248 -19.66 -6.76 -1.09
CA ASP A 248 -18.52 -7.10 -0.23
C ASP A 248 -17.43 -6.00 -0.26
N LEU A 249 -17.48 -5.08 -1.23
CA LEU A 249 -16.46 -4.05 -1.44
C LEU A 249 -16.89 -2.70 -0.84
N ILE A 250 -16.22 -2.30 0.24
CA ILE A 250 -16.31 -0.92 0.74
C ILE A 250 -15.10 -0.13 0.21
N LEU A 251 -15.34 0.67 -0.83
CA LEU A 251 -14.36 1.59 -1.41
C LEU A 251 -14.87 3.02 -1.30
N ASN A 252 -14.43 3.72 -0.27
CA ASN A 252 -14.86 5.09 0.01
C ASN A 252 -14.08 6.08 -0.87
N SER A 253 -14.80 6.73 -1.80
CA SER A 253 -14.24 7.73 -2.73
C SER A 253 -14.53 9.19 -2.33
N ASP A 254 -15.11 9.43 -1.15
CA ASP A 254 -15.43 10.77 -0.64
C ASP A 254 -14.18 11.65 -0.47
N TYR A 255 -13.00 11.03 -0.29
CA TYR A 255 -11.76 11.70 0.11
C TYR A 255 -10.71 11.83 -1.00
N VAL A 256 -11.05 11.53 -2.26
CA VAL A 256 -10.09 11.60 -3.38
C VAL A 256 -9.63 13.05 -3.66
N GLY A 257 -10.44 14.04 -3.28
CA GLY A 257 -10.09 15.46 -3.35
C GLY A 257 -9.78 15.93 -4.77
N ALA A 258 -8.68 16.66 -4.92
CA ALA A 258 -8.22 17.16 -6.23
C ALA A 258 -7.72 16.03 -7.15
N GLY A 259 -7.33 14.88 -6.60
CA GLY A 259 -6.83 13.74 -7.35
C GLY A 259 -5.55 13.16 -6.74
N TYR A 260 -4.93 12.26 -7.49
CA TYR A 260 -3.71 11.58 -7.05
C TYR A 260 -2.54 12.54 -6.85
N GLY A 261 -1.83 12.40 -5.73
CA GLY A 261 -0.60 13.14 -5.46
C GLY A 261 -0.78 14.62 -5.13
N VAL A 262 -2.01 15.10 -4.94
CA VAL A 262 -2.28 16.49 -4.53
C VAL A 262 -2.58 16.54 -3.04
N VAL A 263 -1.81 17.33 -2.29
CA VAL A 263 -1.94 17.48 -0.83
C VAL A 263 -2.91 18.61 -0.51
N GLY A 264 -4.00 18.29 0.20
CA GLY A 264 -5.02 19.24 0.61
C GLY A 264 -5.06 19.49 2.11
N ALA A 265 -6.13 20.14 2.56
CA ALA A 265 -6.35 20.43 3.99
C ALA A 265 -6.53 19.16 4.82
N LEU A 266 -7.18 18.13 4.24
CA LEU A 266 -7.45 16.83 4.86
C LEU A 266 -6.14 16.09 5.14
N GLU A 267 -5.28 15.95 4.13
CA GLU A 267 -3.99 15.28 4.26
C GLU A 267 -3.09 16.02 5.26
N ASN A 268 -2.98 17.35 5.11
CA ASN A 268 -2.16 18.16 6.02
C ASN A 268 -2.63 18.06 7.48
N GLU A 269 -3.94 18.03 7.74
CA GLU A 269 -4.44 17.82 9.10
C GLU A 269 -4.09 16.43 9.63
N ALA A 270 -4.33 15.39 8.84
CA ALA A 270 -4.10 14.01 9.24
C ALA A 270 -2.62 13.73 9.54
N ILE A 271 -1.72 14.24 8.69
CA ILE A 271 -0.27 14.16 8.87
C ILE A 271 0.12 14.85 10.18
N ALA A 272 -0.30 16.11 10.36
CA ALA A 272 0.04 16.89 11.55
C ALA A 272 -0.50 16.25 12.83
N LEU A 273 -1.78 15.84 12.83
CA LEU A 273 -2.41 15.26 14.00
C LEU A 273 -1.73 13.96 14.41
N THR A 274 -1.53 13.03 13.47
CA THR A 274 -0.90 11.72 13.75
C THR A 274 0.54 11.89 14.23
N ALA A 275 1.30 12.79 13.61
CA ALA A 275 2.67 13.07 14.02
C ALA A 275 2.74 13.67 15.43
N GLN A 276 1.85 14.59 15.78
CA GLN A 276 1.88 15.33 17.04
C GLN A 276 1.25 14.55 18.22
N THR A 277 0.34 13.61 17.93
CA THR A 277 -0.24 12.74 18.96
C THR A 277 0.59 11.48 19.18
N GLU A 278 1.12 10.85 18.13
CA GLU A 278 1.74 9.52 18.23
C GLU A 278 3.22 9.47 17.84
N GLY A 279 3.78 10.54 17.28
CA GLY A 279 5.14 10.50 16.72
C GLY A 279 5.26 9.60 15.50
N ILE A 280 4.14 9.33 14.82
CA ILE A 280 4.06 8.46 13.64
C ILE A 280 3.81 9.33 12.40
N LEU A 281 4.58 9.09 11.35
CA LEU A 281 4.46 9.80 10.08
C LEU A 281 3.62 9.01 9.08
N VAL A 282 2.53 9.62 8.62
CA VAL A 282 1.79 9.16 7.43
C VAL A 282 2.20 10.01 6.22
N ASP A 283 2.20 9.40 5.04
CA ASP A 283 2.66 10.05 3.80
C ASP A 283 1.58 10.95 3.16
N PRO A 284 1.96 11.93 2.34
CA PRO A 284 1.04 12.93 1.83
C PRO A 284 0.11 12.44 0.70
N VAL A 285 0.36 11.26 0.12
CA VAL A 285 -0.41 10.76 -1.03
C VAL A 285 -1.39 9.67 -0.61
N TYR A 286 -0.95 8.69 0.19
CA TYR A 286 -1.74 7.50 0.48
C TYR A 286 -2.27 7.50 1.91
N THR A 287 -1.39 7.26 2.88
CA THR A 287 -1.73 7.02 4.28
C THR A 287 -2.21 8.28 4.98
N GLY A 288 -1.74 9.46 4.59
CA GLY A 288 -2.27 10.75 5.07
C GLY A 288 -3.72 10.96 4.64
N ARG A 289 -4.05 10.66 3.38
CA ARG A 289 -5.43 10.71 2.88
C ARG A 289 -6.33 9.68 3.55
N ALA A 290 -5.87 8.44 3.68
CA ALA A 290 -6.63 7.40 4.37
C ALA A 290 -6.85 7.72 5.86
N MET A 291 -5.83 8.27 6.53
CA MET A 291 -5.94 8.72 7.91
C MET A 291 -6.90 9.92 8.04
N GLY A 292 -6.86 10.86 7.10
CA GLY A 292 -7.81 11.97 7.06
C GLY A 292 -9.25 11.49 6.85
N GLY A 293 -9.45 10.49 6.00
CA GLY A 293 -10.75 9.82 5.86
C GLY A 293 -11.21 9.13 7.15
N LEU A 294 -10.31 8.44 7.86
CA LEU A 294 -10.62 7.87 9.17
C LEU A 294 -11.04 8.96 10.18
N ILE A 295 -10.26 10.02 10.30
CA ILE A 295 -10.54 11.15 11.20
C ILE A 295 -11.90 11.79 10.89
N ASP A 296 -12.19 12.02 9.61
CA ASP A 296 -13.47 12.57 9.19
C ASP A 296 -14.64 11.62 9.50
N MET A 297 -14.53 10.34 9.18
CA MET A 297 -15.56 9.33 9.49
C MET A 297 -15.87 9.25 11.00
N ILE A 298 -14.86 9.45 11.86
CA ILE A 298 -15.04 9.54 13.31
C ILE A 298 -15.83 10.81 13.67
N ARG A 299 -15.41 11.97 13.15
CA ARG A 299 -16.06 13.27 13.42
C ARG A 299 -17.50 13.34 12.93
N THR A 300 -17.81 12.69 11.82
CA THR A 300 -19.18 12.61 11.27
C THR A 300 -20.01 11.47 11.87
N GLY A 301 -19.46 10.70 12.81
CA GLY A 301 -20.14 9.59 13.47
C GLY A 301 -20.41 8.36 12.57
N LYS A 302 -19.78 8.29 11.38
CA LYS A 302 -19.79 7.08 10.53
C LYS A 302 -19.04 5.94 11.24
N ILE A 303 -17.98 6.28 11.98
CA ILE A 303 -17.33 5.45 12.98
C ILE A 303 -17.67 6.05 14.35
N LYS A 304 -18.21 5.25 15.26
CA LYS A 304 -18.72 5.69 16.56
C LYS A 304 -17.62 5.68 17.60
N GLU A 305 -17.77 6.46 18.66
CA GLU A 305 -16.86 6.43 19.83
C GLU A 305 -16.72 5.02 20.44
N THR A 306 -17.77 4.20 20.37
CA THR A 306 -17.78 2.83 20.89
C THR A 306 -17.12 1.81 19.97
N ASP A 307 -16.71 2.20 18.76
CA ASP A 307 -16.01 1.33 17.82
C ASP A 307 -14.56 1.04 18.26
N SER A 308 -13.96 0.07 17.58
CA SER A 308 -12.55 -0.28 17.73
C SER A 308 -11.97 -0.47 16.33
N VAL A 309 -11.07 0.42 15.92
CA VAL A 309 -10.63 0.55 14.53
C VAL A 309 -9.16 0.22 14.42
N LEU A 310 -8.80 -0.55 13.41
CA LEU A 310 -7.42 -0.73 12.99
C LEU A 310 -7.14 0.15 11.77
N PHE A 311 -6.17 1.05 11.88
CA PHE A 311 -5.58 1.70 10.71
C PHE A 311 -4.42 0.84 10.18
N TRP A 312 -4.48 0.38 8.93
CA TRP A 312 -3.37 -0.34 8.31
C TRP A 312 -2.40 0.66 7.67
N HIS A 313 -1.28 0.92 8.33
CA HIS A 313 -0.29 1.86 7.83
C HIS A 313 0.60 1.20 6.78
N THR A 314 0.34 1.50 5.51
CA THR A 314 1.00 0.87 4.36
C THR A 314 2.36 1.47 3.98
N GLY A 315 2.96 2.29 4.83
CA GLY A 315 4.22 3.01 4.57
C GLY A 315 4.04 4.33 3.81
N GLY A 316 5.11 4.74 3.12
CA GLY A 316 5.10 5.90 2.22
C GLY A 316 5.93 7.10 2.68
N ALA A 317 6.46 7.07 3.91
CA ALA A 317 7.15 8.19 4.54
C ALA A 317 8.23 8.90 3.69
N PRO A 318 9.04 8.23 2.84
CA PRO A 318 10.04 8.93 2.01
C PRO A 318 9.44 10.01 1.10
N ALA A 319 8.17 9.89 0.70
CA ALA A 319 7.50 10.90 -0.10
C ALA A 319 7.37 12.24 0.63
N LEU A 320 7.33 12.28 1.97
CA LEU A 320 7.24 13.54 2.73
C LEU A 320 8.32 14.56 2.33
N PHE A 321 9.53 14.08 2.07
CA PHE A 321 10.65 14.94 1.67
C PHE A 321 10.47 15.54 0.27
N ALA A 322 9.81 14.82 -0.64
CA ALA A 322 9.52 15.32 -1.97
C ALA A 322 8.39 16.36 -1.99
N TYR A 323 7.48 16.26 -1.02
CA TYR A 323 6.32 17.15 -0.85
C TYR A 323 6.56 18.27 0.17
N ALA A 324 7.80 18.53 0.58
CA ALA A 324 8.10 19.46 1.67
C ALA A 324 7.48 20.86 1.50
N ASN A 325 7.37 21.35 0.25
CA ASN A 325 6.77 22.66 -0.07
C ASN A 325 5.23 22.64 -0.06
N ASP A 326 4.61 21.46 -0.18
CA ASP A 326 3.15 21.28 -0.21
C ASP A 326 2.58 21.02 1.21
N LEU A 327 3.46 20.80 2.20
CA LEU A 327 3.07 20.56 3.57
C LEU A 327 2.82 21.88 4.32
N ASP A 328 1.65 21.99 4.95
CA ASP A 328 1.33 23.08 5.88
C ASP A 328 1.95 22.82 7.26
N LEU A 329 3.22 23.21 7.40
CA LEU A 329 4.00 23.03 8.64
C LEU A 329 3.53 23.94 9.79
N ALA A 330 2.72 24.97 9.51
CA ALA A 330 2.17 25.84 10.54
C ALA A 330 1.02 25.17 11.30
N LYS A 331 0.47 24.08 10.77
CA LYS A 331 -0.65 23.35 11.34
C LYS A 331 -0.26 22.63 12.64
N LYS A 332 -0.64 23.24 13.77
CA LYS A 332 -0.59 22.60 15.09
C LYS A 332 -1.92 21.90 15.33
N SER A 333 -1.89 20.62 15.73
CA SER A 333 -3.05 19.96 16.30
C SER A 333 -3.52 20.82 17.47
N ARG A 334 -4.69 21.43 17.38
CA ARG A 334 -5.27 22.15 18.52
C ARG A 334 -5.31 21.15 19.67
N LYS A 335 -4.56 21.43 20.75
CA LYS A 335 -4.69 20.65 21.98
C LYS A 335 -6.18 20.67 22.36
N PRO A 336 -6.79 19.54 22.76
CA PRO A 336 -8.00 19.62 23.54
C PRO A 336 -7.65 20.45 24.78
N GLU A 337 -8.35 21.57 24.98
CA GLU A 337 -8.33 22.22 26.30
C GLU A 337 -8.83 21.17 27.29
N VAL A 338 -7.97 20.86 28.28
CA VAL A 338 -8.27 19.94 29.37
C VAL A 338 -9.28 20.59 30.31
#